data_AF-A0A6M4WMQ1-F1
#
_entry.id   AF-A0A6M4WMQ1-F1
#
_cell.length_a   1.000
_cell.length_b   1.000
_cell.length_c   1.000
_cell.angle_alpha   90.00
_cell.angle_beta   90.00
_cell.angle_gamma   90.00
#
_symmetry.space_group_name_H-M   'P 1'
#
loop_
_entity.id
_entity.type
_entity.pdbx_description
1 polymer ?
#
loop_
_entity_poly.entity_id
_entity_poly.type
_entity_poly.pdbx_seq_one_letter_code
_entity_poly.pdbx_strand_id
1 'polypeptide(L)'
;MAADSAPEVPLLLTSAAIILEVAPVQTQTLTQTVSTAESTAGTTGAGAADGTEPDAETDVLAAVPPQNRAAHHPETHPEPHPEAHPETQVEPEPEPPAEALEEAPEDAPEPVLPPRARATDSGSPSSDLFRQYLREIGRIPLLTAAEEVELARCVEAGLFAEEKLSGATDLEGQLALDLDRLVVMGRMAKRRLIEANLRLVVSVAKRYVGRGLTMLDLVQEGNLGLIRAVEKFDYARGYKFSTYATWWIRQAMSRALADQARTIRVPVHVVELINRVVRVQRRMLQERGYEPTPEEVAAQLDLLPERVGEVLRLAQEPVSLHAPVGEEDDVALGDLIEDGDAASPVESAAFLLLREHLEAVLSTLGERERKVVQLRYGLADGRPRTLEEIGRIFGVTRERIRQIESKTLNKLRDHAFADQLRGYLD
;
A
#
# COMPACT_ATOMS: atom_id res chain seq x y z
N MET A 1 -74.64 -9.45 4.28
CA MET A 1 -74.04 -9.20 2.95
C MET A 1 -73.14 -7.99 3.11
N ALA A 2 -71.82 -8.02 2.97
CA ALA A 2 -70.90 -9.03 2.47
C ALA A 2 -69.67 -9.07 3.39
N ALA A 3 -69.12 -10.27 3.59
CA ALA A 3 -67.85 -10.49 4.25
C ALA A 3 -66.75 -10.49 3.18
N ASP A 4 -65.63 -9.82 3.44
CA ASP A 4 -64.41 -9.97 2.66
C ASP A 4 -63.25 -10.27 3.61
N SER A 5 -62.66 -11.45 3.39
CA SER A 5 -61.66 -12.11 4.21
C SER A 5 -60.29 -11.86 3.60
N ALA A 6 -59.38 -11.25 4.35
CA ALA A 6 -57.96 -11.23 4.03
C ALA A 6 -57.33 -12.63 4.24
N PRO A 7 -56.38 -13.08 3.40
CA PRO A 7 -55.55 -14.23 3.72
C PRO A 7 -54.24 -13.78 4.40
N GLU A 8 -53.95 -14.41 5.54
CA GLU A 8 -52.66 -14.38 6.24
C GLU A 8 -51.57 -15.10 5.42
N VAL A 9 -50.40 -14.46 5.28
CA VAL A 9 -49.18 -15.09 4.75
C VAL A 9 -48.20 -15.26 5.91
N PRO A 10 -47.78 -16.48 6.29
CA PRO A 10 -46.83 -16.68 7.37
C PRO A 10 -45.39 -16.42 6.90
N LEU A 11 -44.68 -15.56 7.63
CA LEU A 11 -43.25 -15.29 7.50
C LEU A 11 -42.44 -16.46 8.07
N LEU A 12 -41.72 -17.18 7.21
CA LEU A 12 -40.65 -18.10 7.61
C LEU A 12 -39.31 -17.34 7.60
N LEU A 13 -38.84 -16.99 8.78
CA LEU A 13 -37.45 -16.59 9.05
C LEU A 13 -36.58 -17.84 9.07
N THR A 14 -35.77 -18.03 8.02
CA THR A 14 -34.62 -18.95 8.05
C THR A 14 -33.34 -18.14 7.87
N SER A 15 -32.58 -18.01 8.97
CA SER A 15 -31.21 -17.53 8.99
C SER A 15 -30.31 -18.41 8.13
N ALA A 16 -29.74 -17.85 7.06
CA ALA A 16 -28.58 -18.40 6.38
C ALA A 16 -27.38 -17.49 6.69
N ALA A 17 -26.49 -17.97 7.56
CA ALA A 17 -25.19 -17.35 7.79
C ALA A 17 -24.33 -17.57 6.54
N ILE A 18 -23.97 -16.49 5.86
CA ILE A 18 -22.99 -16.49 4.76
C ILE A 18 -21.60 -16.41 5.40
N ILE A 19 -20.89 -17.54 5.41
CA ILE A 19 -19.47 -17.60 5.79
C ILE A 19 -18.67 -17.27 4.51
N LEU A 20 -18.07 -16.08 4.48
CA LEU A 20 -17.08 -15.68 3.48
C LEU A 20 -15.73 -16.29 3.87
N GLU A 21 -15.33 -17.37 3.21
CA GLU A 21 -13.97 -17.92 3.29
C GLU A 21 -13.02 -17.04 2.48
N VAL A 22 -12.16 -16.28 3.17
CA VAL A 22 -11.08 -15.49 2.56
C VAL A 22 -9.85 -16.40 2.44
N ALA A 23 -9.41 -16.66 1.21
CA ALA A 23 -8.20 -17.42 0.94
C ALA A 23 -6.94 -16.67 1.42
N PRO A 24 -5.96 -17.32 2.08
CA PRO A 24 -4.73 -16.67 2.51
C PRO A 24 -3.78 -16.47 1.32
N VAL A 25 -3.47 -15.20 1.03
CA VAL A 25 -2.38 -14.80 0.12
C VAL A 25 -1.04 -15.10 0.80
N GLN A 26 -0.30 -16.08 0.29
CA GLN A 26 1.07 -16.35 0.73
C GLN A 26 2.03 -15.36 0.08
N THR A 27 2.56 -14.43 0.86
CA THR A 27 3.69 -13.58 0.47
C THR A 27 5.00 -14.36 0.70
N GLN A 28 5.65 -14.81 -0.38
CA GLN A 28 7.00 -15.34 -0.31
C GLN A 28 8.00 -14.19 -0.36
N THR A 29 8.75 -14.01 0.72
CA THR A 29 9.91 -13.12 0.81
C THR A 29 11.11 -13.76 0.09
N LEU A 30 11.57 -13.13 -0.99
CA LEU A 30 12.81 -13.48 -1.70
C LEU A 30 14.02 -13.01 -0.87
N THR A 31 14.72 -13.94 -0.23
CA THR A 31 16.09 -13.74 0.28
C THR A 31 17.10 -13.95 -0.84
N GLN A 32 17.85 -12.91 -1.18
CA GLN A 32 18.97 -12.94 -2.12
C GLN A 32 20.14 -13.76 -1.56
N THR A 33 20.55 -14.81 -2.28
CA THR A 33 21.85 -15.47 -2.08
C THR A 33 22.85 -14.91 -3.07
N VAL A 34 23.91 -14.28 -2.55
CA VAL A 34 25.07 -13.82 -3.31
C VAL A 34 25.87 -15.04 -3.79
N SER A 35 26.01 -15.21 -5.10
CA SER A 35 26.95 -16.15 -5.73
C SER A 35 28.00 -15.35 -6.48
N THR A 36 29.24 -15.44 -6.01
CA THR A 36 30.45 -14.92 -6.64
C THR A 36 30.73 -15.68 -7.93
N ALA A 37 30.88 -14.95 -9.03
CA ALA A 37 31.37 -15.44 -10.31
C ALA A 37 32.87 -15.13 -10.41
N GLU A 38 33.69 -16.16 -10.65
CA GLU A 38 35.06 -16.00 -11.13
C GLU A 38 35.15 -16.35 -12.62
N SER A 39 36.01 -15.57 -13.27
CA SER A 39 36.15 -15.31 -14.69
C SER A 39 36.59 -16.51 -15.53
N THR A 40 35.94 -16.67 -16.69
CA THR A 40 36.41 -17.48 -17.82
C THR A 40 37.40 -16.69 -18.68
N ALA A 41 38.59 -17.25 -18.93
CA ALA A 41 39.41 -16.93 -20.09
C ALA A 41 39.85 -18.26 -20.72
N GLY A 42 39.45 -18.48 -21.98
CA GLY A 42 39.74 -19.70 -22.72
C GLY A 42 41.11 -19.71 -23.38
N THR A 43 41.46 -20.86 -23.97
CA THR A 43 41.92 -21.03 -25.36
C THR A 43 42.66 -22.38 -25.54
N THR A 44 42.04 -23.22 -26.35
CA THR A 44 42.55 -24.29 -27.25
C THR A 44 43.95 -24.93 -27.03
N GLY A 45 43.92 -26.24 -26.74
CA GLY A 45 44.46 -27.35 -27.54
C GLY A 45 45.96 -27.44 -27.90
N ALA A 46 46.64 -28.48 -27.39
CA ALA A 46 47.45 -29.46 -28.15
C ALA A 46 48.28 -30.37 -27.22
N GLY A 47 48.42 -31.65 -27.59
CA GLY A 47 49.65 -32.43 -27.35
C GLY A 47 49.62 -33.50 -26.26
N ALA A 48 49.70 -34.76 -26.69
CA ALA A 48 49.90 -35.95 -25.87
C ALA A 48 51.40 -36.27 -25.66
N ALA A 49 51.74 -36.82 -24.48
CA ALA A 49 52.85 -37.75 -24.16
C ALA A 49 52.92 -37.83 -22.61
N ASP A 50 52.52 -38.93 -21.96
CA ASP A 50 53.23 -40.19 -21.72
C ASP A 50 54.42 -40.09 -20.74
N GLY A 51 54.39 -40.93 -19.71
CA GLY A 51 55.55 -41.43 -18.98
C GLY A 51 55.93 -40.78 -17.64
N THR A 52 55.92 -41.63 -16.59
CA THR A 52 56.94 -41.77 -15.52
C THR A 52 56.56 -41.28 -14.10
N GLU A 53 56.11 -42.23 -13.27
CA GLU A 53 56.38 -42.34 -11.82
C GLU A 53 57.86 -42.76 -11.56
N PRO A 54 58.39 -42.90 -10.31
CA PRO A 54 58.04 -42.33 -8.99
C PRO A 54 59.30 -41.81 -8.23
N ASP A 55 59.16 -41.32 -7.00
CA ASP A 55 59.90 -41.83 -5.80
C ASP A 55 59.90 -40.87 -4.59
N ALA A 56 59.68 -41.48 -3.40
CA ALA A 56 60.26 -41.21 -2.06
C ALA A 56 60.02 -39.82 -1.40
N GLU A 57 59.80 -39.63 -0.09
CA GLU A 57 60.06 -40.44 1.12
C GLU A 57 59.38 -39.77 2.36
N THR A 58 58.89 -40.60 3.30
CA THR A 58 58.89 -40.51 4.79
C THR A 58 58.46 -39.24 5.57
N ASP A 59 57.39 -39.33 6.39
CA ASP A 59 57.36 -39.46 7.89
C ASP A 59 57.23 -38.06 8.57
N VAL A 60 56.30 -37.73 9.48
CA VAL A 60 56.18 -38.13 10.90
C VAL A 60 54.80 -37.72 11.47
N LEU A 61 54.24 -38.57 12.34
CA LEU A 61 53.06 -38.40 13.22
C LEU A 61 53.32 -37.50 14.45
N ALA A 62 52.33 -36.73 14.93
CA ALA A 62 52.00 -36.62 16.38
C ALA A 62 50.79 -35.69 16.64
N ALA A 63 50.02 -36.01 17.66
CA ALA A 63 48.69 -35.49 17.96
C ALA A 63 48.55 -35.07 19.46
N VAL A 64 47.59 -34.16 19.73
CA VAL A 64 46.80 -33.96 21.00
C VAL A 64 47.52 -33.22 22.18
N PRO A 65 46.88 -32.55 23.19
CA PRO A 65 45.47 -32.12 23.48
C PRO A 65 45.29 -30.61 23.91
N PRO A 66 44.04 -30.15 24.20
CA PRO A 66 43.74 -28.89 24.91
C PRO A 66 43.60 -29.07 26.44
N GLN A 67 43.95 -28.03 27.22
CA GLN A 67 43.80 -27.98 28.68
C GLN A 67 42.72 -26.98 29.15
N ASN A 68 42.08 -27.40 30.24
CA ASN A 68 40.88 -26.93 30.90
C ASN A 68 41.21 -26.03 32.12
N ARG A 69 40.33 -25.09 32.50
CA ARG A 69 40.16 -24.72 33.92
C ARG A 69 38.78 -24.11 34.23
N ALA A 70 38.10 -24.76 35.19
CA ALA A 70 36.85 -24.43 35.89
C ALA A 70 37.07 -23.30 36.95
N ALA A 71 36.14 -22.79 37.77
CA ALA A 71 34.74 -23.04 38.19
C ALA A 71 34.30 -21.83 39.07
N HIS A 72 32.98 -21.60 39.28
CA HIS A 72 32.30 -21.52 40.60
C HIS A 72 30.90 -20.84 40.55
N HIS A 73 29.91 -21.57 41.07
CA HIS A 73 28.57 -21.21 41.61
C HIS A 73 28.57 -21.69 43.11
N PRO A 74 27.59 -21.44 44.03
CA PRO A 74 26.10 -21.49 43.83
C PRO A 74 25.14 -20.69 44.80
N GLU A 75 23.82 -20.73 44.48
CA GLU A 75 22.57 -20.87 45.33
C GLU A 75 22.13 -19.79 46.38
N THR A 76 20.85 -19.39 46.64
CA THR A 76 19.52 -20.08 46.67
C THR A 76 18.30 -19.09 46.84
N HIS A 77 17.07 -19.51 46.46
CA HIS A 77 15.70 -18.90 46.42
C HIS A 77 14.99 -18.61 47.79
N PRO A 78 13.75 -18.01 47.96
CA PRO A 78 12.52 -18.06 47.11
C PRO A 78 11.54 -16.83 47.06
N GLU A 79 10.46 -16.99 46.26
CA GLU A 79 9.37 -16.06 45.85
C GLU A 79 8.12 -16.04 46.80
N PRO A 80 7.12 -15.09 46.70
CA PRO A 80 6.11 -15.05 45.61
C PRO A 80 5.50 -13.68 45.16
N HIS A 81 5.03 -13.67 43.89
CA HIS A 81 4.16 -12.79 43.06
C HIS A 81 2.91 -12.09 43.68
N PRO A 82 2.05 -11.31 42.92
CA PRO A 82 2.19 -10.60 41.61
C PRO A 82 1.60 -9.15 41.60
N GLU A 83 1.86 -8.31 40.57
CA GLU A 83 0.86 -7.38 40.00
C GLU A 83 1.29 -6.70 38.68
N ALA A 84 0.33 -6.67 37.75
CA ALA A 84 0.07 -5.69 36.68
C ALA A 84 0.92 -5.60 35.39
N HIS A 85 0.17 -5.40 34.30
CA HIS A 85 0.50 -5.38 32.87
C HIS A 85 1.39 -4.20 32.42
N PRO A 86 2.07 -4.29 31.26
CA PRO A 86 2.84 -3.17 30.73
C PRO A 86 1.92 -2.13 30.09
N GLU A 87 2.02 -0.90 30.60
CA GLU A 87 1.46 0.29 29.98
C GLU A 87 2.19 0.62 28.67
N THR A 88 1.40 0.86 27.63
CA THR A 88 1.79 1.44 26.35
C THR A 88 2.47 2.78 26.59
N GLN A 89 3.77 2.85 26.29
CA GLN A 89 4.50 4.11 26.22
C GLN A 89 3.95 4.95 25.07
N VAL A 90 3.17 5.99 25.40
CA VAL A 90 2.87 7.09 24.51
C VAL A 90 4.09 8.02 24.56
N GLU A 91 4.91 7.99 23.51
CA GLU A 91 5.93 9.02 23.31
C GLU A 91 5.25 10.40 23.17
N PRO A 92 5.76 11.45 23.83
CA PRO A 92 5.26 12.80 23.64
C PRO A 92 5.68 13.29 22.24
N GLU A 93 4.71 13.62 21.39
CA GLU A 93 4.97 14.38 20.17
C GLU A 93 5.67 15.71 20.52
N PRO A 94 6.79 16.07 19.87
CA PRO A 94 7.51 17.27 20.24
C PRO A 94 6.71 18.52 19.84
N GLU A 95 6.59 19.46 20.78
CA GLU A 95 6.23 20.85 20.51
C GLU A 95 7.17 21.43 19.43
N PRO A 96 6.68 22.29 18.52
CA PRO A 96 7.53 22.82 17.47
C PRO A 96 8.60 23.75 18.06
N PRO A 97 9.90 23.58 17.72
CA PRO A 97 10.94 24.52 18.10
C PRO A 97 10.68 25.91 17.50
N ALA A 98 10.94 26.95 18.27
CA ALA A 98 10.81 28.36 17.88
C ALA A 98 11.86 28.82 16.82
N GLU A 99 12.57 27.90 16.16
CA GLU A 99 13.62 28.19 15.17
C GLU A 99 13.24 27.77 13.73
N ALA A 100 12.02 27.28 13.47
CA ALA A 100 11.56 26.94 12.12
C ALA A 100 10.94 28.13 11.35
N LEU A 101 11.56 29.32 11.44
CA LEU A 101 11.22 30.48 10.60
C LEU A 101 12.00 30.51 9.27
N GLU A 102 12.80 29.49 8.98
CA GLU A 102 13.53 29.38 7.70
C GLU A 102 12.88 28.37 6.74
N GLU A 103 12.45 28.92 5.60
CA GLU A 103 12.11 28.26 4.33
C GLU A 103 10.89 27.31 4.27
N ALA A 104 9.69 27.86 4.50
CA ALA A 104 8.51 27.37 3.77
C ALA A 104 8.55 27.97 2.34
N PRO A 105 8.36 27.20 1.25
CA PRO A 105 8.63 27.68 -0.09
C PRO A 105 7.65 28.80 -0.45
N GLU A 106 8.18 30.03 -0.56
CA GLU A 106 7.46 31.18 -1.10
C GLU A 106 7.23 31.08 -2.62
N ASP A 107 7.82 30.08 -3.30
CA ASP A 107 7.60 29.80 -4.71
C ASP A 107 7.48 28.29 -4.95
N ALA A 108 6.29 27.73 -4.71
CA ALA A 108 5.91 26.49 -5.37
C ALA A 108 5.35 26.86 -6.75
N PRO A 109 6.11 26.70 -7.86
CA PRO A 109 5.54 26.90 -9.19
C PRO A 109 4.38 25.93 -9.38
N GLU A 110 3.27 26.44 -9.90
CA GLU A 110 2.07 25.66 -10.20
C GLU A 110 2.44 24.34 -10.91
N PRO A 111 1.93 23.18 -10.46
CA PRO A 111 2.04 21.97 -11.27
C PRO A 111 1.19 22.22 -12.53
N VAL A 112 1.87 22.45 -13.66
CA VAL A 112 1.24 22.44 -14.98
C VAL A 112 0.85 21.00 -15.27
N LEU A 113 -0.41 20.67 -15.01
CA LEU A 113 -1.08 19.57 -15.69
C LEU A 113 -1.09 19.87 -17.20
N PRO A 114 -1.04 18.86 -18.09
CA PRO A 114 -1.27 19.09 -19.52
C PRO A 114 -2.56 19.88 -19.71
N PRO A 115 -2.65 20.79 -20.71
CA PRO A 115 -3.83 21.61 -20.92
C PRO A 115 -5.01 20.68 -21.22
N ARG A 116 -5.85 20.44 -20.22
CA ARG A 116 -7.14 19.79 -20.42
C ARG A 116 -7.96 20.70 -21.32
N ALA A 117 -8.56 20.10 -22.35
CA ALA A 117 -9.57 20.73 -23.18
C ALA A 117 -10.55 21.48 -22.27
N ARG A 118 -10.84 22.74 -22.61
CA ARG A 118 -11.78 23.59 -21.87
C ARG A 118 -13.17 22.95 -21.93
N ALA A 119 -13.46 22.04 -21.00
CA ALA A 119 -14.82 21.73 -20.66
C ALA A 119 -15.40 22.96 -19.96
N THR A 120 -16.31 23.64 -20.63
CA THR A 120 -17.14 24.69 -20.04
C THR A 120 -18.06 24.05 -19.00
N ASP A 121 -17.53 23.80 -17.80
CA ASP A 121 -18.31 23.25 -16.71
C ASP A 121 -18.99 24.39 -15.93
N SER A 122 -19.94 25.05 -16.57
CA SER A 122 -20.76 26.12 -15.99
C SER A 122 -22.07 25.61 -15.37
N GLY A 123 -22.17 24.30 -15.09
CA GLY A 123 -23.40 23.67 -14.60
C GLY A 123 -23.27 22.39 -13.77
N SER A 124 -22.08 21.94 -13.37
CA SER A 124 -21.96 20.74 -12.52
C SER A 124 -22.63 20.94 -11.15
N PRO A 125 -23.38 19.94 -10.63
CA PRO A 125 -24.04 20.00 -9.31
C PRO A 125 -23.05 20.27 -8.16
N SER A 126 -21.77 19.87 -8.30
CA SER A 126 -20.71 20.18 -7.34
C SER A 126 -20.45 21.70 -7.23
N SER A 127 -20.57 22.42 -8.35
CA SER A 127 -20.43 23.88 -8.35
C SER A 127 -21.56 24.59 -7.59
N ASP A 128 -22.76 24.00 -7.58
CA ASP A 128 -23.92 24.53 -6.84
C ASP A 128 -23.79 24.27 -5.33
N LEU A 129 -23.30 23.09 -4.93
CA LEU A 129 -22.98 22.77 -3.54
C LEU A 129 -21.91 23.72 -2.97
N PHE A 130 -20.87 24.01 -3.75
CA PHE A 130 -19.85 24.97 -3.33
C PHE A 130 -20.41 26.39 -3.17
N ARG A 131 -21.30 26.83 -4.07
CA ARG A 131 -21.97 28.14 -3.94
C ARG A 131 -22.88 28.20 -2.72
N GLN A 132 -23.59 27.12 -2.39
CA GLN A 132 -24.37 27.03 -1.16
C GLN A 132 -23.47 27.19 0.07
N TYR A 133 -22.37 26.44 0.12
CA TYR A 133 -21.39 26.53 1.21
C TYR A 133 -20.85 27.97 1.37
N LEU A 134 -20.45 28.63 0.29
CA LEU A 134 -19.98 30.02 0.32
C LEU A 134 -21.03 30.99 0.87
N ARG A 135 -22.32 30.76 0.55
CA ARG A 135 -23.43 31.57 1.05
C ARG A 135 -23.63 31.38 2.55
N GLU A 136 -23.48 30.17 3.06
CA GLU A 136 -23.62 29.86 4.49
C GLU A 136 -22.50 30.51 5.31
N ILE A 137 -21.23 30.32 4.92
CA ILE A 137 -20.09 30.92 5.63
C ILE A 137 -20.04 32.45 5.47
N GLY A 138 -20.64 32.99 4.41
CA GLY A 138 -20.72 34.43 4.16
C GLY A 138 -21.71 35.17 5.09
N ARG A 139 -22.65 34.46 5.72
CA ARG A 139 -23.60 35.03 6.69
C ARG A 139 -22.96 35.32 8.05
N ILE A 140 -21.83 34.69 8.34
CA ILE A 140 -21.17 34.77 9.64
C ILE A 140 -20.26 36.01 9.65
N PRO A 141 -20.40 36.92 10.61
CA PRO A 141 -19.57 38.11 10.69
C PRO A 141 -18.12 37.75 11.03
N LEU A 142 -17.19 38.54 10.51
CA LEU A 142 -15.77 38.43 10.86
C LEU A 142 -15.53 38.95 12.28
N LEU A 143 -14.60 38.33 12.99
CA LEU A 143 -14.22 38.74 14.33
C LEU A 143 -13.20 39.89 14.28
N THR A 144 -13.26 40.72 15.30
CA THR A 144 -12.22 41.68 15.64
C THR A 144 -11.12 41.01 16.47
N ALA A 145 -9.94 41.64 16.55
CA ALA A 145 -8.83 41.10 17.35
C ALA A 145 -9.18 40.99 18.85
N ALA A 146 -10.04 41.87 19.38
CA ALA A 146 -10.51 41.77 20.75
C ALA A 146 -11.43 40.56 20.95
N GLU A 147 -12.37 40.35 20.03
CA GLU A 147 -13.28 39.19 20.08
C GLU A 147 -12.53 37.85 19.90
N GLU A 148 -11.47 37.81 19.09
CA GLU A 148 -10.60 36.62 18.96
C GLU A 148 -10.02 36.23 20.33
N VAL A 149 -9.51 37.21 21.08
CA VAL A 149 -8.93 37.00 22.42
C VAL A 149 -10.00 36.59 23.43
N GLU A 150 -11.18 37.22 23.41
CA GLU A 150 -12.29 36.87 24.29
C GLU A 150 -12.78 35.44 24.06
N LEU A 151 -12.94 35.03 22.81
CA LEU A 151 -13.34 33.68 22.46
C LEU A 151 -12.26 32.67 22.84
N ALA A 152 -10.99 32.96 22.58
CA ALA A 152 -9.88 32.08 22.95
C ALA A 152 -9.80 31.84 24.47
N ARG A 153 -10.00 32.87 25.30
CA ARG A 153 -10.10 32.70 26.77
C ARG A 153 -11.27 31.81 27.18
N CYS A 154 -12.44 31.99 26.57
CA CYS A 154 -13.60 31.14 26.85
C CYS A 154 -13.35 29.68 26.45
N VAL A 155 -12.62 29.44 25.35
CA VAL A 155 -12.22 28.10 24.92
C VAL A 155 -11.28 27.46 25.94
N GLU A 156 -10.22 28.15 26.37
CA GLU A 156 -9.30 27.65 27.40
C GLU A 156 -10.01 27.37 28.72
N ALA A 157 -10.89 28.29 29.17
CA ALA A 157 -11.66 28.10 30.39
C ALA A 157 -12.59 26.87 30.33
N GLY A 158 -13.21 26.61 29.17
CA GLY A 158 -14.04 25.43 28.96
C GLY A 158 -13.24 24.13 28.92
N LEU A 159 -12.07 24.13 28.27
CA LEU A 159 -11.16 22.97 28.26
C LEU A 159 -10.66 22.63 29.66
N PHE A 160 -10.26 23.64 30.43
CA PHE A 160 -9.84 23.48 31.82
C PHE A 160 -10.98 22.95 32.71
N ALA A 161 -12.21 23.42 32.49
CA ALA A 161 -13.38 22.93 33.20
C ALA A 161 -13.68 21.46 32.86
N GLU A 162 -13.53 21.08 31.59
CA GLU A 162 -13.72 19.71 31.10
C GLU A 162 -12.69 18.74 31.72
N GLU A 163 -11.42 19.15 31.79
CA GLU A 163 -10.35 18.38 32.43
C GLU A 163 -10.58 18.21 33.94
N LYS A 164 -11.08 19.24 34.62
CA LYS A 164 -11.42 19.13 36.05
C LYS A 164 -12.61 18.20 36.31
N LEU A 165 -13.60 18.20 35.43
CA LEU A 165 -14.76 17.31 35.53
C LEU A 165 -14.38 15.85 35.26
N SER A 166 -13.41 15.60 34.36
CA SER A 166 -12.95 14.23 34.07
C SER A 166 -12.00 13.68 35.13
N GLY A 167 -11.17 14.53 35.74
CA GLY A 167 -10.16 14.13 36.73
C GLY A 167 -10.65 14.02 38.17
N ALA A 168 -11.77 14.64 38.54
CA ALA A 168 -12.26 14.67 39.92
C ALA A 168 -13.44 13.71 40.14
N THR A 169 -13.30 12.80 41.11
CA THR A 169 -14.33 11.80 41.48
C THR A 169 -15.35 12.31 42.50
N ASP A 170 -15.09 13.44 43.17
CA ASP A 170 -15.90 13.94 44.28
C ASP A 170 -16.00 15.49 44.27
N LEU A 171 -16.68 16.03 43.25
CA LEU A 171 -16.93 17.48 43.14
C LEU A 171 -18.21 17.87 43.88
N GLU A 172 -18.16 18.94 44.67
CA GLU A 172 -19.35 19.56 45.25
C GLU A 172 -20.37 19.90 44.15
N GLY A 173 -21.65 19.56 44.37
CA GLY A 173 -22.68 19.62 43.33
C GLY A 173 -22.84 21.01 42.67
N GLN A 174 -22.57 22.10 43.40
CA GLN A 174 -22.64 23.45 42.83
C GLN A 174 -21.44 23.78 41.95
N LEU A 175 -20.24 23.35 42.34
CA LEU A 175 -19.03 23.50 41.54
C LEU A 175 -19.12 22.68 40.25
N ALA A 176 -19.67 21.46 40.31
CA ALA A 176 -19.89 20.62 39.14
C ALA A 176 -20.82 21.30 38.12
N LEU A 177 -21.91 21.94 38.58
CA LEU A 177 -22.83 22.68 37.71
C LEU A 177 -22.18 23.90 37.05
N ASP A 178 -21.34 24.63 37.78
CA ASP A 178 -20.64 25.80 37.23
C ASP A 178 -19.55 25.40 36.23
N LEU A 179 -18.84 24.28 36.48
CA LEU A 179 -17.91 23.71 35.51
C LEU A 179 -18.61 23.26 34.24
N ASP A 180 -19.76 22.58 34.34
CA ASP A 180 -20.53 22.14 33.16
C ASP A 180 -20.97 23.34 32.30
N ARG A 181 -21.39 24.45 32.94
CA ARG A 181 -21.69 25.70 32.22
C ARG A 181 -20.48 26.24 31.47
N LEU A 182 -19.29 26.21 32.08
CA LEU A 182 -18.05 26.66 31.43
C LEU A 182 -17.68 25.76 30.24
N VAL A 183 -17.87 24.45 30.34
CA VAL A 183 -17.66 23.51 29.22
C VAL A 183 -18.57 23.85 28.05
N VAL A 184 -19.87 24.07 28.30
CA VAL A 184 -20.83 24.44 27.25
C VAL A 184 -20.43 25.79 26.61
N MET A 185 -20.09 26.79 27.43
CA MET A 185 -19.65 28.10 26.93
C MET A 185 -18.37 27.99 26.10
N GLY A 186 -17.38 27.20 26.53
CA GLY A 186 -16.14 26.97 25.79
C GLY A 186 -16.37 26.26 24.46
N ARG A 187 -17.24 25.25 24.42
CA ARG A 187 -17.62 24.56 23.17
C ARG A 187 -18.33 25.52 22.20
N MET A 188 -19.20 26.40 22.70
CA MET A 188 -19.85 27.43 21.88
C MET A 188 -18.84 28.46 21.36
N ALA A 189 -17.89 28.90 22.20
CA ALA A 189 -16.84 29.83 21.81
C ALA A 189 -15.92 29.22 20.74
N LYS A 190 -15.53 27.94 20.89
CA LYS A 190 -14.74 27.19 19.91
C LYS A 190 -15.46 27.15 18.56
N ARG A 191 -16.75 26.78 18.57
CA ARG A 191 -17.57 26.74 17.34
C ARG A 191 -17.61 28.11 16.66
N ARG A 192 -17.88 29.17 17.42
CA ARG A 192 -17.94 30.54 16.88
C ARG A 192 -16.59 31.00 16.30
N LEU A 193 -15.48 30.67 16.95
CA LEU A 193 -14.15 31.01 16.47
C LEU A 193 -13.81 30.28 15.16
N ILE A 194 -14.20 29.01 15.02
CA ILE A 194 -14.05 28.24 13.78
C ILE A 194 -14.92 28.84 12.67
N GLU A 195 -16.21 29.01 12.93
CA GLU A 195 -17.22 29.49 11.98
C GLU A 195 -16.86 30.85 11.36
N ALA A 196 -16.40 31.79 12.18
CA ALA A 196 -16.00 33.12 11.71
C ALA A 196 -14.76 33.09 10.80
N ASN A 197 -13.94 32.04 10.89
CA ASN A 197 -12.70 31.89 10.14
C ASN A 197 -12.78 30.94 8.94
N LEU A 198 -13.95 30.33 8.65
CA LEU A 198 -14.13 29.45 7.48
C LEU A 198 -13.77 30.13 6.14
N ARG A 199 -13.94 31.45 6.06
CA ARG A 199 -13.57 32.24 4.86
C ARG A 199 -12.06 32.27 4.61
N LEU A 200 -11.24 32.19 5.66
CA LEU A 200 -9.78 32.09 5.55
C LEU A 200 -9.37 30.76 4.91
N VAL A 201 -10.03 29.67 5.27
CA VAL A 201 -9.76 28.34 4.68
C VAL A 201 -9.99 28.37 3.18
N VAL A 202 -11.13 28.94 2.74
CA VAL A 202 -11.44 29.07 1.31
C VAL A 202 -10.40 29.91 0.57
N SER A 203 -9.92 31.02 1.17
CA SER A 203 -8.92 31.86 0.51
C SER A 203 -7.56 31.16 0.37
N VAL A 204 -7.18 30.33 1.33
CA VAL A 204 -5.97 29.50 1.26
C VAL A 204 -6.13 28.38 0.23
N ALA A 205 -7.29 27.70 0.22
CA ALA A 205 -7.60 26.56 -0.65
C ALA A 205 -7.53 26.90 -2.14
N LYS A 206 -7.86 28.14 -2.52
CA LYS A 206 -7.80 28.61 -3.93
C LYS A 206 -6.44 28.35 -4.60
N ARG A 207 -5.34 28.37 -3.85
CA ARG A 207 -3.98 28.11 -4.37
C ARG A 207 -3.68 26.62 -4.64
N TYR A 208 -4.55 25.72 -4.18
CA TYR A 208 -4.37 24.27 -4.26
C TYR A 208 -5.33 23.59 -5.26
N VAL A 209 -6.23 24.38 -5.88
CA VAL A 209 -7.19 23.88 -6.88
C VAL A 209 -6.45 23.33 -8.10
N GLY A 210 -6.98 22.26 -8.69
CA GLY A 210 -6.42 21.64 -9.89
C GLY A 210 -5.21 20.73 -9.63
N ARG A 211 -4.99 20.30 -8.38
CA ARG A 211 -3.89 19.38 -8.02
C ARG A 211 -4.33 17.93 -7.75
N GLY A 212 -5.54 17.56 -8.16
CA GLY A 212 -6.09 16.20 -8.01
C GLY A 212 -7.29 16.10 -7.08
N LEU A 213 -7.39 16.96 -6.06
CA LEU A 213 -8.55 17.05 -5.16
C LEU A 213 -9.55 18.11 -5.61
N THR A 214 -10.84 17.91 -5.28
CA THR A 214 -11.88 18.92 -5.54
C THR A 214 -11.74 20.12 -4.59
N MET A 215 -12.33 21.26 -4.96
CA MET A 215 -12.32 22.45 -4.10
C MET A 215 -13.00 22.18 -2.74
N LEU A 216 -14.06 21.36 -2.72
CA LEU A 216 -14.75 21.02 -1.48
C LEU A 216 -13.85 20.17 -0.58
N ASP A 217 -13.18 19.16 -1.13
CA ASP A 217 -12.28 18.29 -0.36
C ASP A 217 -11.11 19.08 0.23
N LEU A 218 -10.49 19.96 -0.56
CA LEU A 218 -9.43 20.86 -0.08
C LEU A 218 -9.91 21.76 1.06
N VAL A 219 -11.13 22.29 0.95
CA VAL A 219 -11.72 23.12 2.01
C VAL A 219 -11.99 22.30 3.26
N GLN A 220 -12.47 21.06 3.16
CA GLN A 220 -12.72 20.23 4.34
C GLN A 220 -11.43 19.84 5.06
N GLU A 221 -10.40 19.45 4.33
CA GLU A 221 -9.08 19.17 4.91
C GLU A 221 -8.46 20.43 5.53
N GLY A 222 -8.67 21.58 4.89
CA GLY A 222 -8.34 22.88 5.46
C GLY A 222 -9.10 23.23 6.73
N ASN A 223 -10.38 22.87 6.82
CA ASN A 223 -11.21 23.06 8.02
C ASN A 223 -10.70 22.20 9.17
N LEU A 224 -10.23 20.98 8.92
CA LEU A 224 -9.55 20.14 9.93
C LEU A 224 -8.29 20.83 10.46
N GLY A 225 -7.48 21.43 9.57
CA GLY A 225 -6.34 22.26 9.96
C GLY A 225 -6.74 23.47 10.80
N LEU A 226 -7.81 24.17 10.42
CA LEU A 226 -8.36 25.29 11.19
C LEU A 226 -8.80 24.88 12.60
N ILE A 227 -9.47 23.74 12.75
CA ILE A 227 -9.90 23.22 14.07
C ILE A 227 -8.69 23.01 14.98
N ARG A 228 -7.62 22.37 14.46
CA ARG A 228 -6.35 22.20 15.21
C ARG A 228 -5.71 23.54 15.56
N ALA A 229 -5.78 24.52 14.66
CA ALA A 229 -5.27 25.85 14.93
C ALA A 229 -6.02 26.51 16.09
N VAL A 230 -7.35 26.36 16.16
CA VAL A 230 -8.16 26.90 17.27
C VAL A 230 -7.82 26.22 18.60
N GLU A 231 -7.57 24.91 18.59
CA GLU A 231 -7.20 24.16 19.80
C GLU A 231 -5.84 24.56 20.37
N LYS A 232 -4.88 24.92 19.50
CA LYS A 232 -3.50 25.26 19.88
C LYS A 232 -3.21 26.76 19.86
N PHE A 233 -4.22 27.60 19.65
CA PHE A 233 -4.03 29.04 19.55
C PHE A 233 -3.79 29.64 20.93
N ASP A 234 -2.71 30.40 21.05
CA ASP A 234 -2.37 31.15 22.27
C ASP A 234 -2.57 32.65 22.03
N TYR A 235 -3.54 33.22 22.75
CA TYR A 235 -3.85 34.65 22.68
C TYR A 235 -2.86 35.54 23.44
N ALA A 236 -2.08 35.01 24.38
CA ALA A 236 -1.12 35.78 25.17
C ALA A 236 0.05 36.29 24.31
N ARG A 237 0.35 35.60 23.20
CA ARG A 237 1.37 36.00 22.23
C ARG A 237 1.03 37.27 21.44
N GLY A 238 -0.23 37.75 21.48
CA GLY A 238 -0.63 39.03 20.90
C GLY A 238 -0.66 39.10 19.36
N TYR A 239 -0.44 37.98 18.67
CA TYR A 239 -0.61 37.88 17.22
C TYR A 239 -2.06 37.60 16.85
N LYS A 240 -2.49 38.07 15.68
CA LYS A 240 -3.82 37.75 15.14
C LYS A 240 -3.96 36.25 14.89
N PHE A 241 -5.16 35.72 15.10
CA PHE A 241 -5.45 34.32 14.88
C PHE A 241 -5.14 33.86 13.44
N SER A 242 -5.44 34.70 12.45
CA SER A 242 -5.22 34.39 11.03
C SER A 242 -3.75 34.10 10.67
N THR A 243 -2.79 34.75 11.33
CA THR A 243 -1.36 34.52 11.13
C THR A 243 -0.98 33.08 11.48
N TYR A 244 -1.45 32.60 12.63
CA TYR A 244 -1.20 31.25 13.11
C TYR A 244 -2.00 30.20 12.34
N ALA A 245 -3.29 30.45 12.12
CA ALA A 245 -4.20 29.52 11.46
C ALA A 245 -3.77 29.20 10.02
N THR A 246 -3.21 30.18 9.31
CA THR A 246 -2.75 29.97 7.93
C THR A 246 -1.73 28.83 7.82
N TRP A 247 -0.86 28.65 8.82
CA TRP A 247 0.12 27.57 8.83
C TRP A 247 -0.54 26.19 8.93
N TRP A 248 -1.42 26.00 9.91
CA TRP A 248 -2.15 24.74 10.10
C TRP A 248 -3.06 24.38 8.93
N ILE A 249 -3.75 25.38 8.37
CA ILE A 249 -4.59 25.19 7.19
C ILE A 249 -3.74 24.73 6.01
N ARG A 250 -2.58 25.37 5.77
CA ARG A 250 -1.66 25.01 4.70
C ARG A 250 -1.08 23.60 4.88
N GLN A 251 -0.71 23.26 6.11
CA GLN A 251 -0.13 21.96 6.44
C GLN A 251 -1.15 20.84 6.22
N ALA A 252 -2.38 21.01 6.71
CA ALA A 252 -3.44 20.03 6.54
C ALA A 252 -3.77 19.81 5.05
N MET A 253 -3.92 20.88 4.27
CA MET A 253 -4.16 20.76 2.82
C MET A 253 -3.01 20.08 2.08
N SER A 254 -1.76 20.47 2.37
CA SER A 254 -0.58 19.88 1.72
C SER A 254 -0.45 18.39 2.05
N ARG A 255 -0.75 18.02 3.30
CA ARG A 255 -0.74 16.64 3.77
C ARG A 255 -1.84 15.81 3.10
N ALA A 256 -3.07 16.32 3.06
CA ALA A 256 -4.18 15.65 2.40
C ALA A 256 -3.92 15.46 0.90
N LEU A 257 -3.32 16.46 0.24
CA LEU A 257 -2.93 16.35 -1.16
C LEU A 257 -1.91 15.21 -1.38
N ALA A 258 -0.92 15.09 -0.49
CA ALA A 258 0.07 14.01 -0.59
C ALA A 258 -0.55 12.62 -0.35
N ASP A 259 -1.54 12.51 0.54
CA ASP A 259 -2.15 11.23 0.92
C ASP A 259 -3.28 10.78 -0.03
N GLN A 260 -4.05 11.71 -0.61
CA GLN A 260 -5.32 11.41 -1.30
C GLN A 260 -5.37 11.83 -2.78
N ALA A 261 -4.51 12.74 -3.26
CA ALA A 261 -4.68 13.32 -4.60
C ALA A 261 -4.39 12.35 -5.76
N ARG A 262 -3.68 11.24 -5.49
CA ARG A 262 -3.30 10.25 -6.50
C ARG A 262 -4.21 9.03 -6.42
N THR A 263 -4.65 8.53 -7.57
CA THR A 263 -5.43 7.29 -7.69
C THR A 263 -4.70 6.10 -7.08
N ILE A 264 -3.38 6.01 -7.32
CA ILE A 264 -2.50 5.04 -6.68
C ILE A 264 -1.76 5.79 -5.58
N ARG A 265 -2.08 5.46 -4.32
CA ARG A 265 -1.52 6.13 -3.15
C ARG A 265 -0.01 5.94 -3.09
N VAL A 266 0.70 7.04 -2.84
CA VAL A 266 2.15 7.07 -2.64
C VAL A 266 2.46 7.61 -1.24
N PRO A 267 3.40 7.03 -0.48
CA PRO A 267 3.77 7.56 0.84
C PRO A 267 4.31 9.00 0.78
N VAL A 268 4.06 9.79 1.84
CA VAL A 268 4.37 11.23 1.85
C VAL A 268 5.84 11.55 1.64
N HIS A 269 6.77 10.79 2.23
CA HIS A 269 8.21 11.00 2.02
C HIS A 269 8.62 10.82 0.54
N VAL A 270 7.93 9.96 -0.21
CA VAL A 270 8.16 9.79 -1.66
C VAL A 270 7.55 10.96 -2.43
N VAL A 271 6.37 11.45 -2.03
CA VAL A 271 5.76 12.66 -2.63
C VAL A 271 6.63 13.89 -2.42
N GLU A 272 7.22 14.05 -1.23
CA GLU A 272 8.20 15.10 -0.93
C GLU A 272 9.43 14.99 -1.84
N LEU A 273 9.94 13.78 -2.04
CA LEU A 273 11.05 13.51 -2.94
C LEU A 273 10.69 13.85 -4.40
N ILE A 274 9.50 13.44 -4.89
CA ILE A 274 8.98 13.81 -6.22
C ILE A 274 8.95 15.33 -6.37
N ASN A 275 8.36 16.03 -5.40
CA ASN A 275 8.27 17.50 -5.44
C ASN A 275 9.65 18.18 -5.42
N ARG A 276 10.60 17.63 -4.65
CA ARG A 276 11.99 18.13 -4.62
C ARG A 276 12.69 17.93 -5.97
N VAL A 277 12.57 16.74 -6.56
CA VAL A 277 13.12 16.42 -7.89
C VAL A 277 12.53 17.33 -8.97
N VAL A 278 11.20 17.46 -9.03
CA VAL A 278 10.52 18.31 -10.02
C VAL A 278 10.89 19.79 -9.85
N ARG A 279 11.04 20.27 -8.60
CA ARG A 279 11.45 21.65 -8.32
C ARG A 279 12.86 21.93 -8.83
N VAL A 280 13.81 21.04 -8.57
CA VAL A 280 15.19 21.19 -9.05
C VAL A 280 15.25 21.07 -10.57
N GLN A 281 14.55 20.11 -11.16
CA GLN A 281 14.45 19.96 -12.61
C GLN A 281 13.95 21.24 -13.28
N ARG A 282 12.91 21.88 -12.75
CA ARG A 282 12.39 23.17 -13.25
C ARG A 282 13.38 24.32 -13.10
N ARG A 283 14.05 24.41 -11.94
CA ARG A 283 15.08 25.43 -11.70
C ARG A 283 16.22 25.29 -12.73
N MET A 284 16.69 24.07 -12.94
CA MET A 284 17.73 23.76 -13.92
C MET A 284 17.28 24.03 -15.36
N LEU A 285 16.03 23.70 -15.70
CA LEU A 285 15.45 24.03 -17.00
C LEU A 285 15.46 25.56 -17.24
N GLN A 286 15.14 26.35 -16.22
CA GLN A 286 15.15 27.80 -16.31
C GLN A 286 16.56 28.39 -16.42
N GLU A 287 17.53 27.84 -15.67
CA GLU A 287 18.93 28.29 -15.69
C GLU A 287 19.69 27.88 -16.95
N ARG A 288 19.42 26.66 -17.47
CA ARG A 288 20.17 26.05 -18.58
C ARG A 288 19.48 26.15 -19.93
N GLY A 289 18.15 26.32 -19.94
CA GLY A 289 17.36 26.42 -21.16
C GLY A 289 17.05 25.07 -21.86
N TYR A 290 17.37 23.94 -21.24
CA TYR A 290 17.02 22.59 -21.72
C TYR A 290 16.61 21.67 -20.56
N GLU A 291 15.87 20.60 -20.85
CA GLU A 291 15.44 19.65 -19.83
C GLU A 291 16.66 18.85 -19.30
N PRO A 292 16.99 18.94 -18.00
CA PRO A 292 18.17 18.29 -17.46
C PRO A 292 18.00 16.78 -17.46
N THR A 293 19.07 16.06 -17.71
CA THR A 293 19.08 14.59 -17.63
C THR A 293 18.90 14.11 -16.17
N PRO A 294 18.37 12.89 -15.95
CA PRO A 294 18.25 12.34 -14.60
C PRO A 294 19.57 12.31 -13.83
N GLU A 295 20.70 12.13 -14.53
CA GLU A 295 22.04 12.16 -13.97
C GLU A 295 22.43 13.55 -13.44
N GLU A 296 22.12 14.62 -14.20
CA GLU A 296 22.37 16.00 -13.77
C GLU A 296 21.53 16.38 -12.55
N VAL A 297 20.25 15.98 -12.53
CA VAL A 297 19.36 16.23 -11.39
C VAL A 297 19.82 15.46 -10.17
N ALA A 298 20.30 14.22 -10.35
CA ALA A 298 20.85 13.39 -9.29
C ALA A 298 22.11 14.01 -8.67
N ALA A 299 23.01 14.53 -9.50
CA ALA A 299 24.22 15.22 -9.05
C ALA A 299 23.91 16.50 -8.25
N GLN A 300 22.84 17.23 -8.59
CA GLN A 300 22.43 18.43 -7.86
C GLN A 300 21.76 18.11 -6.51
N LEU A 301 21.16 16.92 -6.38
CA LEU A 301 20.38 16.49 -5.21
C LEU A 301 21.15 15.56 -4.27
N ASP A 302 22.39 15.19 -4.64
CA ASP A 302 23.21 14.16 -4.00
C ASP A 302 22.49 12.80 -3.91
N LEU A 303 21.85 12.40 -5.00
CA LEU A 303 21.12 11.13 -5.13
C LEU A 303 21.76 10.23 -6.21
N LEU A 304 21.41 8.94 -6.20
CA LEU A 304 21.77 8.06 -7.31
C LEU A 304 20.90 8.36 -8.54
N PRO A 305 21.46 8.36 -9.77
CA PRO A 305 20.70 8.55 -11.01
C PRO A 305 19.53 7.57 -11.18
N GLU A 306 19.74 6.30 -10.81
CA GLU A 306 18.71 5.26 -10.83
C GLU A 306 17.52 5.64 -9.94
N ARG A 307 17.79 6.20 -8.75
CA ARG A 307 16.75 6.61 -7.81
C ARG A 307 15.92 7.77 -8.34
N VAL A 308 16.54 8.73 -9.03
CA VAL A 308 15.81 9.81 -9.72
C VAL A 308 14.93 9.24 -10.83
N GLY A 309 15.43 8.27 -11.60
CA GLY A 309 14.64 7.56 -12.61
C GLY A 309 13.41 6.85 -12.03
N GLU A 310 13.57 6.12 -10.92
CA GLU A 310 12.46 5.49 -10.19
C GLU A 310 11.42 6.52 -9.72
N VAL A 311 11.88 7.62 -9.12
CA VAL A 311 11.01 8.71 -8.63
C VAL A 311 10.22 9.34 -9.77
N LEU A 312 10.84 9.56 -10.92
CA LEU A 312 10.17 10.09 -12.11
C LEU A 312 9.13 9.10 -12.68
N ARG A 313 9.37 7.79 -12.61
CA ARG A 313 8.36 6.78 -12.96
C ARG A 313 7.18 6.81 -11.99
N LEU A 314 7.44 6.89 -10.69
CA LEU A 314 6.40 7.01 -9.66
C LEU A 314 5.61 8.32 -9.74
N ALA A 315 6.20 9.36 -10.34
CA ALA A 315 5.52 10.64 -10.56
C ALA A 315 4.42 10.57 -11.64
N GLN A 316 4.49 9.58 -12.55
CA GLN A 316 3.54 9.43 -13.66
C GLN A 316 2.12 9.15 -13.15
N GLU A 317 1.14 9.85 -13.73
CA GLU A 317 -0.28 9.67 -13.40
C GLU A 317 -0.94 8.66 -14.34
N PRO A 318 -1.83 7.79 -13.83
CA PRO A 318 -2.55 6.84 -14.67
C PRO A 318 -3.49 7.58 -15.64
N VAL A 319 -3.63 7.01 -16.85
CA VAL A 319 -4.54 7.51 -17.89
C VAL A 319 -5.85 6.72 -17.84
N SER A 320 -6.96 7.39 -18.15
CA SER A 320 -8.27 6.75 -18.20
C SER A 320 -8.38 5.81 -19.41
N LEU A 321 -8.89 4.60 -19.19
CA LEU A 321 -9.24 3.68 -20.28
C LEU A 321 -10.41 4.19 -21.13
N HIS A 322 -11.23 5.09 -20.58
CA HIS A 322 -12.32 5.73 -21.32
C HIS A 322 -11.87 6.99 -22.08
N ALA A 323 -10.56 7.31 -22.06
CA ALA A 323 -10.07 8.42 -22.88
C ALA A 323 -10.25 8.05 -24.36
N PRO A 324 -10.90 8.90 -25.17
CA PRO A 324 -11.02 8.66 -26.60
C PRO A 324 -9.62 8.68 -27.24
N VAL A 325 -9.40 7.82 -28.22
CA VAL A 325 -8.14 7.70 -28.95
C VAL A 325 -8.38 8.06 -30.42
N GLY A 326 -7.80 9.18 -30.87
CA GLY A 326 -7.94 9.66 -32.24
C GLY A 326 -8.78 10.94 -32.34
N GLU A 327 -9.15 11.30 -33.58
CA GLU A 327 -10.04 12.44 -33.86
C GLU A 327 -11.53 12.06 -33.79
N GLU A 328 -11.83 10.75 -33.89
CA GLU A 328 -13.19 10.20 -33.80
C GLU A 328 -13.44 9.70 -32.37
N ASP A 329 -14.49 10.21 -31.72
CA ASP A 329 -14.85 9.90 -30.33
C ASP A 329 -15.41 8.47 -30.13
N ASP A 330 -15.40 7.62 -31.15
CA ASP A 330 -16.04 6.30 -31.15
C ASP A 330 -15.15 5.18 -30.55
N VAL A 331 -13.84 5.41 -30.39
CA VAL A 331 -12.89 4.39 -29.89
C VAL A 331 -12.24 4.87 -28.60
N ALA A 332 -12.41 4.10 -27.52
CA ALA A 332 -11.74 4.36 -26.26
C ALA A 332 -10.40 3.61 -26.18
N LEU A 333 -9.46 4.13 -25.37
CA LEU A 333 -8.17 3.48 -25.12
C LEU A 333 -8.34 2.03 -24.62
N GLY A 334 -9.35 1.78 -23.80
CA GLY A 334 -9.65 0.46 -23.25
C GLY A 334 -10.03 -0.57 -24.31
N ASP A 335 -10.63 -0.14 -25.42
CA ASP A 335 -11.04 -1.05 -26.51
C ASP A 335 -9.84 -1.58 -27.31
N LEU A 336 -8.68 -0.94 -27.17
CA LEU A 336 -7.43 -1.30 -27.85
C LEU A 336 -6.55 -2.23 -26.99
N ILE A 337 -6.91 -2.49 -25.74
CA ILE A 337 -6.11 -3.31 -24.84
C ILE A 337 -6.50 -4.78 -25.02
N GLU A 338 -5.52 -5.59 -25.41
CA GLU A 338 -5.68 -7.03 -25.51
C GLU A 338 -5.85 -7.66 -24.13
N ASP A 339 -6.81 -8.57 -24.00
CA ASP A 339 -6.97 -9.40 -22.80
C ASP A 339 -5.98 -10.56 -22.85
N GLY A 340 -4.90 -10.45 -22.08
CA GLY A 340 -3.86 -11.47 -21.99
C GLY A 340 -4.27 -12.75 -21.25
N ASP A 341 -5.37 -12.73 -20.48
CA ASP A 341 -5.87 -13.89 -19.75
C ASP A 341 -6.91 -14.68 -20.56
N ALA A 342 -7.37 -14.13 -21.70
CA ALA A 342 -8.32 -14.78 -22.56
C ALA A 342 -7.72 -16.03 -23.21
N ALA A 343 -8.32 -17.19 -22.93
CA ALA A 343 -7.89 -18.45 -23.54
C ALA A 343 -8.08 -18.41 -25.06
N SER A 344 -7.01 -18.65 -25.81
CA SER A 344 -7.09 -18.77 -27.26
C SER A 344 -7.98 -19.95 -27.64
N PRO A 345 -8.95 -19.78 -28.56
CA PRO A 345 -9.78 -20.89 -29.03
C PRO A 345 -8.97 -22.02 -29.65
N VAL A 346 -7.85 -21.68 -30.29
CA VAL A 346 -6.94 -22.66 -30.90
C VAL A 346 -6.21 -23.46 -29.83
N GLU A 347 -5.68 -22.79 -28.80
CA GLU A 347 -5.00 -23.45 -27.68
C GLU A 347 -5.98 -24.32 -26.88
N SER A 348 -7.20 -23.84 -26.65
CA SER A 348 -8.25 -24.60 -25.96
C SER A 348 -8.64 -25.86 -26.75
N ALA A 349 -8.82 -25.75 -28.06
CA ALA A 349 -9.09 -26.89 -28.93
C ALA A 349 -7.91 -27.85 -28.98
N ALA A 350 -6.68 -27.34 -29.10
CA ALA A 350 -5.46 -28.13 -29.07
C ALA A 350 -5.32 -28.90 -27.75
N PHE A 351 -5.63 -28.26 -26.62
CA PHE A 351 -5.61 -28.88 -25.30
C PHE A 351 -6.67 -29.99 -25.15
N LEU A 352 -7.88 -29.79 -25.70
CA LEU A 352 -8.90 -30.83 -25.74
C LEU A 352 -8.47 -32.03 -26.57
N LEU A 353 -7.92 -31.80 -27.77
CA LEU A 353 -7.39 -32.86 -28.63
C LEU A 353 -6.20 -33.57 -27.98
N LEU A 354 -5.31 -32.84 -27.31
CA LEU A 354 -4.22 -33.40 -26.53
C LEU A 354 -4.77 -34.31 -25.43
N ARG A 355 -5.81 -33.89 -24.72
CA ARG A 355 -6.44 -34.70 -23.67
C ARG A 355 -7.07 -35.98 -24.23
N GLU A 356 -7.76 -35.91 -25.36
CA GLU A 356 -8.34 -37.08 -26.05
C GLU A 356 -7.25 -38.06 -26.53
N HIS A 357 -6.18 -37.54 -27.16
CA HIS A 357 -5.04 -38.36 -27.57
C HIS A 357 -4.32 -38.98 -26.37
N LEU A 358 -4.11 -38.23 -25.27
CA LEU A 358 -3.55 -38.76 -24.04
C LEU A 358 -4.43 -39.88 -23.45
N GLU A 359 -5.75 -39.70 -23.44
CA GLU A 359 -6.67 -40.73 -22.95
C GLU A 359 -6.65 -41.99 -23.83
N ALA A 360 -6.63 -41.83 -25.16
CA ALA A 360 -6.50 -42.92 -26.11
C ALA A 360 -5.19 -43.69 -25.90
N VAL A 361 -4.07 -43.00 -25.74
CA VAL A 361 -2.76 -43.62 -25.45
C VAL A 361 -2.78 -44.34 -24.11
N LEU A 362 -3.32 -43.72 -23.05
CA LEU A 362 -3.44 -44.33 -21.74
C LEU A 362 -4.33 -45.57 -21.72
N SER A 363 -5.33 -45.66 -22.61
CA SER A 363 -6.22 -46.82 -22.73
C SER A 363 -5.53 -48.10 -23.22
N THR A 364 -4.40 -47.97 -23.94
CA THR A 364 -3.60 -49.12 -24.42
C THR A 364 -2.77 -49.77 -23.32
N LEU A 365 -2.54 -49.04 -22.22
CA LEU A 365 -1.81 -49.53 -21.06
C LEU A 365 -2.69 -50.43 -20.19
N GLY A 366 -2.07 -51.34 -19.44
CA GLY A 366 -2.80 -52.14 -18.46
C GLY A 366 -3.45 -51.24 -17.39
N GLU A 367 -4.58 -51.67 -16.82
CA GLU A 367 -5.37 -50.86 -15.86
C GLU A 367 -4.54 -50.31 -14.69
N ARG A 368 -3.62 -51.13 -14.16
CA ARG A 368 -2.71 -50.72 -13.08
C ARG A 368 -1.66 -49.71 -13.54
N GLU A 369 -1.10 -49.87 -14.74
CA GLU A 369 -0.10 -48.96 -15.32
C GLU A 369 -0.73 -47.58 -15.60
N ARG A 370 -1.90 -47.56 -16.25
CA ARG A 370 -2.70 -46.35 -16.51
C ARG A 370 -3.02 -45.59 -15.23
N LYS A 371 -3.51 -46.29 -14.20
CA LYS A 371 -3.96 -45.64 -12.95
C LYS A 371 -2.80 -45.09 -12.13
N VAL A 372 -1.62 -45.73 -12.17
CA VAL A 372 -0.39 -45.19 -11.57
C VAL A 372 0.01 -43.87 -12.25
N VAL A 373 0.00 -43.79 -13.59
CA VAL A 373 0.35 -42.57 -14.32
C VAL A 373 -0.69 -41.45 -14.10
N GLN A 374 -1.99 -41.77 -14.14
CA GLN A 374 -3.06 -40.80 -13.87
C GLN A 374 -2.95 -40.18 -12.47
N LEU A 375 -2.68 -40.99 -11.44
CA LEU A 375 -2.53 -40.51 -10.07
C LEU A 375 -1.21 -39.76 -9.85
N ARG A 376 -0.14 -40.18 -10.53
CA ARG A 376 1.19 -39.55 -10.43
C ARG A 376 1.18 -38.12 -10.97
N TYR A 377 0.62 -37.92 -12.15
CA TYR A 377 0.57 -36.63 -12.82
C TYR A 377 -0.75 -35.87 -12.58
N GLY A 378 -1.68 -36.45 -11.81
CA GLY A 378 -2.94 -35.80 -11.48
C GLY A 378 -3.85 -35.58 -12.69
N LEU A 379 -3.77 -36.42 -13.72
CA LEU A 379 -4.52 -36.23 -14.98
C LEU A 379 -6.05 -36.32 -14.83
N ALA A 380 -6.54 -36.94 -13.75
CA ALA A 380 -7.97 -37.07 -13.46
C ALA A 380 -8.47 -35.99 -12.48
N ASP A 381 -7.71 -35.76 -11.40
CA ASP A 381 -8.15 -34.93 -10.27
C ASP A 381 -7.41 -33.57 -10.19
N GLY A 382 -6.51 -33.28 -11.15
CA GLY A 382 -5.64 -32.10 -11.17
C GLY A 382 -4.52 -32.09 -10.11
N ARG A 383 -4.46 -33.10 -9.24
CA ARG A 383 -3.51 -33.18 -8.12
C ARG A 383 -2.49 -34.30 -8.31
N PRO A 384 -1.19 -33.99 -8.49
CA PRO A 384 -0.15 -35.01 -8.57
C PRO A 384 0.06 -35.66 -7.20
N ARG A 385 0.21 -36.99 -7.16
CA ARG A 385 0.46 -37.76 -5.93
C ARG A 385 1.90 -38.26 -5.83
N THR A 386 2.37 -38.44 -4.60
CA THR A 386 3.71 -39.02 -4.35
C THR A 386 3.70 -40.53 -4.60
N LEU A 387 4.87 -41.10 -4.93
CA LEU A 387 5.02 -42.55 -5.15
C LEU A 387 4.62 -43.37 -3.91
N GLU A 388 4.79 -42.80 -2.72
CA GLU A 388 4.40 -43.43 -1.46
C GLU A 388 2.88 -43.44 -1.27
N GLU A 389 2.19 -42.32 -1.54
CA GLU A 389 0.73 -42.23 -1.51
C GLU A 389 0.08 -43.20 -2.51
N ILE A 390 0.64 -43.28 -3.72
CA ILE A 390 0.20 -44.22 -4.73
C ILE A 390 0.45 -45.66 -4.26
N GLY A 391 1.59 -45.93 -3.63
CA GLY A 391 1.91 -47.23 -3.03
C GLY A 391 0.89 -47.67 -1.98
N ARG A 392 0.46 -46.74 -1.11
CA ARG A 392 -0.60 -46.99 -0.10
C ARG A 392 -1.94 -47.37 -0.76
N ILE A 393 -2.31 -46.70 -1.85
CA ILE A 393 -3.56 -46.98 -2.59
C ILE A 393 -3.55 -48.37 -3.24
N PHE A 394 -2.41 -48.78 -3.81
CA PHE A 394 -2.26 -50.08 -4.48
C PHE A 394 -1.80 -51.21 -3.55
N GLY A 395 -1.55 -50.94 -2.27
CA GLY A 395 -1.04 -51.91 -1.29
C GLY A 395 0.37 -52.43 -1.61
N VAL A 396 1.22 -51.59 -2.21
CA VAL A 396 2.59 -51.95 -2.62
C VAL A 396 3.62 -50.93 -2.15
N THR A 397 4.90 -51.32 -2.12
CA THR A 397 5.98 -50.43 -1.70
C THR A 397 6.20 -49.29 -2.71
N ARG A 398 6.72 -48.16 -2.22
CA ARG A 398 7.14 -47.01 -3.05
C ARG A 398 8.02 -47.43 -4.23
N GLU A 399 8.99 -48.30 -3.97
CA GLU A 399 9.92 -48.77 -5.00
C GLU A 399 9.21 -49.59 -6.09
N ARG A 400 8.17 -50.34 -5.73
CA ARG A 400 7.37 -51.07 -6.71
C ARG A 400 6.59 -50.12 -7.64
N ILE A 401 6.04 -49.03 -7.11
CA ILE A 401 5.38 -47.99 -7.94
C ILE A 401 6.40 -47.33 -8.87
N ARG A 402 7.60 -47.00 -8.39
CA ARG A 402 8.69 -46.43 -9.20
C ARG A 402 9.08 -47.34 -10.37
N GLN A 403 9.14 -48.66 -10.14
CA GLN A 403 9.41 -49.65 -11.18
C GLN A 403 8.28 -49.69 -12.23
N ILE A 404 7.02 -49.65 -11.78
CA ILE A 404 5.85 -49.64 -12.67
C ILE A 404 5.83 -48.35 -13.50
N GLU A 405 6.09 -47.20 -12.89
CA GLU A 405 6.21 -45.89 -13.57
C GLU A 405 7.31 -45.93 -14.64
N SER A 406 8.54 -46.34 -14.27
CA SER A 406 9.68 -46.41 -15.20
C SER A 406 9.39 -47.33 -16.39
N LYS A 407 8.79 -48.50 -16.13
CA LYS A 407 8.40 -49.46 -17.18
C LYS A 407 7.30 -48.88 -18.08
N THR A 408 6.34 -48.18 -17.50
CA THR A 408 5.22 -47.57 -18.24
C THR A 408 5.70 -46.40 -19.10
N LEU A 409 6.58 -45.55 -18.58
CA LEU A 409 7.18 -44.44 -19.34
C LEU A 409 8.04 -44.94 -20.50
N ASN A 410 8.81 -46.02 -20.32
CA ASN A 410 9.56 -46.62 -21.44
C ASN A 410 8.61 -47.20 -22.50
N LYS A 411 7.54 -47.89 -22.11
CA LYS A 411 6.50 -48.37 -23.05
C LYS A 411 5.85 -47.21 -23.84
N LEU A 412 5.61 -46.07 -23.18
CA LEU A 412 5.05 -44.88 -23.82
C LEU A 412 6.05 -44.22 -24.78
N ARG A 413 7.36 -44.35 -24.54
CA ARG A 413 8.42 -43.83 -25.42
C ARG A 413 8.65 -44.67 -26.67
N ASP A 414 8.52 -45.99 -26.56
CA ASP A 414 8.89 -46.93 -27.64
C ASP A 414 7.78 -47.13 -28.69
N HIS A 415 6.55 -46.68 -28.41
CA HIS A 415 5.40 -46.87 -29.29
C HIS A 415 5.24 -45.73 -30.32
N ALA A 416 4.59 -46.03 -31.46
CA ALA A 416 4.12 -45.08 -32.47
C ALA A 416 3.25 -43.91 -31.93
N PHE A 417 2.85 -43.98 -30.67
CA PHE A 417 2.11 -42.96 -29.94
C PHE A 417 2.95 -41.73 -29.56
N ALA A 418 4.27 -41.88 -29.41
CA ALA A 418 5.17 -40.75 -29.19
C ALA A 418 5.16 -39.79 -30.41
N ASP A 419 5.02 -40.33 -31.63
CA ASP A 419 4.95 -39.52 -32.84
C ASP A 419 3.64 -38.71 -32.94
N GLN A 420 2.53 -39.21 -32.40
CA GLN A 420 1.25 -38.49 -32.36
C GLN A 420 1.23 -37.36 -31.32
N LEU A 421 1.91 -37.54 -30.19
CA LEU A 421 2.00 -36.54 -29.12
C LEU A 421 3.11 -35.50 -29.37
N ARG A 422 4.08 -35.79 -30.25
CA ARG A 422 5.14 -34.83 -30.62
C ARG A 422 4.59 -33.53 -31.23
N GLY A 423 3.44 -33.58 -31.90
CA GLY A 423 2.81 -32.39 -32.49
C GLY A 423 2.29 -31.36 -31.49
N TYR A 424 2.33 -31.65 -30.19
CA TYR A 424 1.89 -30.77 -29.10
C TYR A 424 3.04 -30.22 -28.25
N LEU A 425 4.30 -30.44 -28.68
CA LEU A 425 5.49 -29.95 -27.94
C LEU A 425 5.86 -28.50 -28.28
N ASP A 426 5.28 -27.93 -29.33
CA ASP A 426 5.51 -26.55 -29.78
C ASP A 426 4.40 -25.60 -29.32
#